data_AF-A0A933CH00-F1
#
_entry.id   AF-A0A933CH00-F1
#
_cell.length_a   1.000
_cell.length_b   1.000
_cell.length_c   1.000
_cell.angle_alpha   90.00
_cell.angle_beta   90.00
_cell.angle_gamma   90.00
#
_symmetry.space_group_name_H-M   'P 1'
#
loop_
_entity.id
_entity.type
_entity.pdbx_description
1 polymer ?
#
loop_
_entity_poly.entity_id
_entity_poly.type
_entity_poly.pdbx_seq_one_letter_code
_entity_poly.pdbx_strand_id
1 'polypeptide(L)'
;MPSPRGPLVQRLIRWRLLLVVNILVIAFLGVALSREVVRSRAIGAEIEALQAQADSVVTRNIDLSELRTAMQTESYIEREARLKLGMKKPGETVLVVQEGEPVSAEVLADTQGDASDPLGLVIDNQTVEPVANPTRWWYYFFDKQAFNALAAYD
;
A
#
# COMPACT_ATOMS: atom_id res chain seq x y z
N MET A 1 65.43 57.33 54.40
CA MET A 1 64.10 56.86 54.85
C MET A 1 63.48 56.07 53.70
N PRO A 2 63.39 54.74 53.75
CA PRO A 2 62.75 53.98 52.68
C PRO A 2 61.23 54.03 52.84
N SER A 3 60.54 54.33 51.73
CA SER A 3 59.08 54.43 51.64
C SER A 3 58.40 53.04 51.68
N PRO A 4 57.17 52.95 52.22
CA PRO A 4 56.47 51.68 52.34
C PRO A 4 56.01 51.20 50.97
N ARG A 5 56.50 50.03 50.55
CA ARG A 5 56.00 49.31 49.37
C ARG A 5 54.56 48.88 49.65
N GLY A 6 53.58 49.55 49.05
CA GLY A 6 52.19 49.10 49.08
C GLY A 6 52.07 47.65 48.59
N PRO A 7 51.14 46.85 49.12
CA PRO A 7 51.20 45.40 48.99
C PRO A 7 50.74 44.99 47.58
N LEU A 8 51.70 44.85 46.66
CA LEU A 8 51.48 44.32 45.30
C LEU A 8 50.72 42.97 45.34
N VAL A 9 50.95 42.19 46.39
CA VAL A 9 50.26 40.91 46.66
C VAL A 9 48.76 41.10 46.86
N GLN A 10 48.33 42.17 47.53
CA GLN A 10 46.90 42.45 47.78
C GLN A 10 46.18 42.85 46.50
N ARG A 11 46.84 43.56 45.59
CA ARG A 11 46.33 43.81 44.23
C ARG A 11 46.18 42.50 43.45
N LEU A 12 47.18 41.63 43.48
CA LEU A 12 47.16 40.36 42.75
C LEU A 12 46.05 39.42 43.25
N ILE A 13 45.84 39.34 44.57
CA ILE A 13 44.76 38.54 45.18
C ILE A 13 43.39 39.11 44.82
N ARG A 14 43.22 40.44 44.83
CA ARG A 14 41.94 41.07 44.47
C ARG A 14 41.58 40.84 43.00
N TRP A 15 42.57 40.84 42.11
CA TRP A 15 42.36 40.54 40.68
C TRP A 15 42.03 39.06 40.44
N ARG A 16 42.72 38.14 41.13
CA ARG A 16 42.40 36.70 41.09
C ARG A 16 40.99 36.42 41.60
N LEU A 17 40.58 37.06 42.70
CA LEU A 17 39.24 36.92 43.26
C LEU A 17 38.16 37.47 42.32
N LEU A 18 38.39 38.64 41.72
CA LEU A 18 37.49 39.19 40.70
C LEU A 18 37.36 38.26 39.48
N LEU A 19 38.45 37.63 39.05
CA LEU A 19 38.45 36.71 37.92
C LEU A 19 37.65 35.44 38.23
N VAL A 20 37.82 34.86 39.43
CA VAL A 20 37.04 33.71 39.88
C VAL A 20 35.55 34.05 39.99
N VAL A 21 35.20 35.19 40.58
CA VAL A 21 33.80 35.65 40.66
C VAL A 21 33.21 35.83 39.27
N ASN A 22 33.96 36.42 38.34
CA ASN A 22 33.49 36.62 36.97
C ASN A 22 33.24 35.28 36.25
N ILE A 23 34.14 34.29 36.39
CA ILE A 23 33.91 32.94 35.87
C ILE A 23 32.66 32.32 36.47
N LEU A 24 32.45 32.48 37.77
CA LEU A 24 31.27 31.94 38.48
C LEU A 24 29.97 32.58 37.95
N VAL A 25 29.97 33.89 37.71
CA VAL A 25 28.84 34.61 37.11
C VAL A 25 28.57 34.12 35.69
N ILE A 26 29.61 33.96 34.86
CA ILE A 26 29.48 33.45 33.49
C ILE A 26 28.94 32.02 33.51
N ALA A 27 29.45 31.16 34.38
CA ALA A 27 28.98 29.79 34.53
C ALA A 27 27.51 29.74 34.97
N PHE A 28 27.12 30.57 35.95
CA PHE A 28 25.73 30.68 36.39
C PHE A 28 24.81 31.14 35.25
N LEU A 29 25.22 32.15 34.49
CA LEU A 29 24.46 32.64 33.34
C LEU A 29 24.36 31.58 32.24
N GLY A 30 25.44 30.85 31.98
CA GLY A 30 25.47 29.74 31.03
C GLY A 30 24.50 28.62 31.42
N VAL A 31 24.45 28.24 32.70
CA VAL A 31 23.49 27.25 33.21
C VAL A 31 22.04 27.77 33.06
N ALA A 32 21.77 29.02 33.42
CA ALA A 32 20.44 29.61 33.30
C ALA A 32 19.95 29.63 31.84
N LEU A 33 20.81 30.04 30.90
CA LEU A 33 20.52 30.06 29.47
C LEU A 33 20.35 28.66 28.89
N SER A 34 21.18 27.70 29.31
CA SER A 34 21.07 26.31 28.84
C SER A 34 19.72 25.69 29.17
N ARG A 35 19.17 25.98 30.35
CA ARG A 35 17.87 25.46 30.78
C ARG A 35 16.73 26.02 29.93
N GLU A 36 16.81 27.29 29.56
CA GLU A 36 15.80 27.95 28.72
C GLU A 36 15.85 27.45 27.27
N VAL A 37 17.05 27.27 26.71
CA VAL A 37 17.23 26.75 25.35
C VAL A 37 16.70 25.31 25.24
N VAL A 38 16.96 24.45 26.22
CA VAL A 38 16.43 23.08 26.23
C VAL A 38 14.90 23.09 26.33
N ARG A 39 14.34 23.95 27.19
CA ARG A 39 12.88 24.08 27.36
C ARG A 39 12.20 24.57 26.07
N SER A 40 12.76 25.58 25.42
CA SER A 40 12.23 26.12 24.17
C SER A 40 12.22 25.09 23.05
N ARG A 41 13.28 24.26 22.94
CA ARG A 41 13.32 23.15 21.98
C ARG A 41 12.30 22.05 22.26
N ALA A 42 12.10 21.70 23.53
CA ALA A 42 11.10 20.70 23.92
C ALA A 42 9.68 21.16 23.56
N ILE A 43 9.35 22.43 23.83
CA ILE A 43 8.05 23.01 23.50
C ILE A 43 7.86 23.06 21.97
N GLY A 44 8.88 23.46 21.21
CA GLY A 44 8.81 23.47 19.75
C GLY A 44 8.51 22.09 19.16
N ALA A 45 9.19 21.05 19.66
CA ALA A 45 8.96 19.67 19.23
C ALA A 45 7.55 19.17 19.61
N GLU A 46 7.05 19.55 20.78
CA GLU A 46 5.69 19.20 21.21
C GLU A 46 4.62 19.87 20.33
N ILE A 47 4.82 21.15 19.97
CA ILE A 47 3.93 21.85 19.03
C ILE A 47 3.95 21.17 17.66
N GLU A 48 5.11 20.83 17.13
CA GLU A 48 5.24 20.13 15.84
C GLU A 48 4.56 18.76 15.87
N ALA A 49 4.75 18.00 16.95
CA ALA A 49 4.11 16.70 17.13
C ALA A 49 2.57 16.82 17.24
N LEU A 50 2.06 17.85 17.92
CA LEU A 50 0.63 18.12 18.02
C LEU A 50 0.05 18.57 16.67
N GLN A 51 0.77 19.38 15.91
CA GLN A 51 0.39 19.80 14.57
C GLN A 51 0.28 18.59 13.62
N ALA A 52 1.30 17.73 13.61
CA ALA A 52 1.30 16.50 12.81
C ALA A 52 0.15 15.55 13.20
N GLN A 53 -0.18 15.45 14.48
CA GLN A 53 -1.33 14.68 14.93
C GLN A 53 -2.65 15.28 14.42
N ALA A 54 -2.83 16.59 14.52
CA ALA A 54 -4.02 17.27 14.01
C ALA A 54 -4.20 17.02 12.50
N ASP A 55 -3.13 17.20 11.71
CA ASP A 55 -3.15 16.97 10.27
C ASP A 55 -3.51 15.51 9.95
N SER A 56 -2.93 14.54 10.66
CA SER A 56 -3.25 13.12 10.49
C SER A 56 -4.71 12.78 10.80
N VAL A 57 -5.34 13.49 11.73
CA VAL A 57 -6.75 13.29 12.09
C VAL A 57 -7.65 13.89 11.03
N VAL A 58 -7.30 15.05 10.48
CA VAL A 58 -8.01 15.68 9.37
C VAL A 58 -7.98 14.80 8.13
N THR A 59 -6.81 14.29 7.74
CA THR A 59 -6.69 13.36 6.60
C THR A 59 -7.55 12.12 6.81
N ARG A 60 -7.47 11.49 7.98
CA ARG A 60 -8.30 10.32 8.30
C ARG A 60 -9.80 10.63 8.26
N ASN A 61 -10.22 11.83 8.65
CA ASN A 61 -11.61 12.23 8.57
C ASN A 61 -12.08 12.34 7.10
N ILE A 62 -11.24 12.93 6.23
CA ILE A 62 -11.50 13.04 4.80
C ILE A 62 -11.63 11.65 4.18
N ASP A 63 -10.66 10.76 4.40
CA ASP A 63 -10.68 9.39 3.86
C ASP A 63 -11.93 8.61 4.27
N LEU A 64 -12.31 8.71 5.56
CA LEU A 64 -13.52 8.07 6.08
C LEU A 64 -14.79 8.67 5.46
N SER A 65 -14.81 9.97 5.21
CA SER A 65 -15.94 10.66 4.57
C SER A 65 -16.09 10.25 3.10
N GLU A 66 -14.98 10.09 2.38
CA GLU A 66 -14.97 9.61 1.00
C GLU A 66 -15.43 8.16 0.92
N LEU A 67 -14.91 7.29 1.79
CA LEU A 67 -15.34 5.89 1.87
C LEU A 67 -16.83 5.78 2.18
N ARG A 68 -17.32 6.58 3.14
CA ARG A 68 -18.75 6.64 3.46
C ARG A 68 -19.56 7.03 2.24
N THR A 69 -19.13 8.06 1.51
CA THR A 69 -19.81 8.54 0.31
C THR A 69 -19.81 7.46 -0.77
N ALA A 70 -18.67 6.81 -1.01
CA ALA A 70 -18.53 5.73 -1.97
C ALA A 70 -19.47 4.56 -1.67
N MET A 71 -19.60 4.16 -0.39
CA MET A 71 -20.53 3.11 0.03
C MET A 71 -22.02 3.49 -0.10
N GLN A 72 -22.34 4.79 -0.05
CA GLN A 72 -23.71 5.28 -0.21
C GLN A 72 -24.15 5.40 -1.67
N THR A 73 -23.23 5.29 -2.62
CA THR A 73 -23.58 5.35 -4.04
C THR A 73 -24.44 4.15 -4.47
N GLU A 74 -25.40 4.39 -5.37
CA GLU A 74 -26.25 3.33 -5.90
C GLU A 74 -25.43 2.22 -6.60
N SER A 75 -24.32 2.57 -7.23
CA SER A 75 -23.44 1.59 -7.89
C SER A 75 -22.78 0.64 -6.90
N TYR A 76 -22.41 1.11 -5.70
CA TYR A 76 -21.88 0.27 -4.63
C TYR A 76 -22.98 -0.67 -4.09
N ILE A 77 -24.17 -0.13 -3.81
CA ILE A 77 -25.33 -0.90 -3.34
C ILE A 77 -25.73 -1.96 -4.36
N GLU A 78 -25.78 -1.59 -5.65
CA GLU A 78 -26.11 -2.51 -6.73
C GLU A 78 -25.06 -3.62 -6.87
N ARG A 79 -23.77 -3.28 -6.78
CA ARG A 79 -22.69 -4.27 -6.82
C ARG A 79 -22.80 -5.25 -5.66
N GLU A 80 -23.02 -4.77 -4.45
CA GLU A 80 -23.20 -5.62 -3.27
C GLU A 80 -24.46 -6.48 -3.36
N ALA A 81 -25.57 -5.95 -3.90
CA ALA A 81 -26.80 -6.70 -4.11
C ALA A 81 -26.64 -7.80 -5.16
N ARG A 82 -25.92 -7.54 -6.26
CA ARG A 82 -25.56 -8.55 -7.27
C ARG A 82 -24.70 -9.65 -6.66
N LEU A 83 -23.66 -9.28 -5.90
CA LEU A 83 -22.69 -10.22 -5.33
C LEU A 83 -23.27 -11.07 -4.19
N LYS A 84 -24.04 -10.45 -3.27
CA LYS A 84 -24.51 -11.13 -2.05
C LYS A 84 -25.92 -11.67 -2.15
N LEU A 85 -26.78 -11.02 -2.91
CA LEU A 85 -28.21 -11.36 -2.99
C LEU A 85 -28.58 -11.96 -4.35
N GLY A 86 -27.63 -12.06 -5.30
CA GLY A 86 -27.90 -12.53 -6.65
C GLY A 86 -28.93 -11.66 -7.39
N MET A 87 -29.09 -10.39 -6.99
CA MET A 87 -30.06 -9.49 -7.61
C MET A 87 -29.67 -9.22 -9.06
N LYS A 88 -30.65 -9.26 -9.96
CA LYS A 88 -30.51 -8.99 -11.40
C LYS A 88 -31.53 -7.97 -11.86
N LYS A 89 -31.17 -7.13 -12.82
CA LYS A 89 -32.13 -6.25 -13.51
C LYS A 89 -32.96 -7.06 -14.53
N PRO A 90 -34.19 -6.63 -14.87
CA PRO A 90 -34.96 -7.28 -15.92
C PRO A 90 -34.21 -7.19 -17.25
N GLY A 91 -33.88 -8.35 -17.85
CA GLY A 91 -33.08 -8.47 -19.07
C GLY A 91 -31.64 -8.99 -18.88
N GLU A 92 -31.18 -9.23 -17.65
CA GLU A 92 -29.85 -9.83 -17.37
C GLU A 92 -29.92 -11.37 -17.26
N THR A 93 -29.01 -12.07 -17.94
CA THR A 93 -28.82 -13.54 -17.86
C THR A 93 -27.67 -13.86 -16.92
N VAL A 94 -27.94 -14.59 -15.83
CA VAL A 94 -26.93 -15.03 -14.85
C VAL A 94 -26.35 -16.37 -15.29
N LEU A 95 -25.05 -16.42 -15.59
CA LEU A 95 -24.32 -17.68 -15.79
C LEU A 95 -23.66 -18.09 -14.48
N VAL A 96 -24.10 -19.20 -13.90
CA VAL A 96 -23.45 -19.82 -12.73
C VAL A 96 -22.44 -20.84 -13.25
N VAL A 97 -21.15 -20.52 -13.15
CA VAL A 97 -20.08 -21.46 -13.46
C VAL A 97 -19.87 -22.35 -12.25
N GLN A 98 -20.30 -23.62 -12.34
CA GLN A 98 -19.99 -24.62 -11.32
C GLN A 98 -18.57 -25.15 -11.58
N GLU A 99 -17.61 -24.76 -10.74
CA GLU A 99 -16.32 -25.43 -10.67
C GLU A 99 -16.52 -26.77 -9.96
N GLY A 100 -16.84 -27.83 -10.71
CA GLY A 100 -17.00 -29.15 -10.12
C GLY A 100 -17.40 -30.29 -11.03
N GLU A 101 -18.06 -30.03 -12.16
CA GLU A 101 -18.47 -31.10 -13.07
C GLU A 101 -17.91 -30.83 -14.47
N PRO A 102 -17.19 -31.78 -15.09
CA PRO A 102 -16.90 -31.71 -16.51
C PRO A 102 -18.25 -31.84 -17.21
N VAL A 103 -18.85 -30.71 -17.56
CA VAL A 103 -20.01 -30.70 -18.44
C VAL A 103 -19.49 -31.21 -19.78
N SER A 104 -19.73 -32.49 -20.03
CA SER A 104 -19.42 -33.15 -21.30
C SER A 104 -19.94 -32.25 -22.41
N ALA A 105 -19.02 -31.75 -23.24
CA ALA A 105 -19.30 -30.91 -24.38
C ALA A 105 -19.91 -31.72 -25.53
N GLU A 106 -21.00 -32.45 -25.25
CA GLU A 106 -21.78 -33.22 -26.21
C GLU A 106 -23.24 -32.77 -26.22
N VAL A 107 -23.48 -31.47 -26.10
CA VAL A 107 -24.75 -30.91 -26.53
C VAL A 107 -24.40 -29.57 -27.16
N LEU A 108 -24.17 -29.57 -28.48
CA LEU A 108 -24.28 -28.43 -29.42
C LEU A 108 -23.48 -28.66 -30.74
N ALA A 109 -23.32 -29.91 -31.18
CA ALA A 109 -23.08 -30.26 -32.59
C ALA A 109 -24.06 -31.42 -32.88
N ASP A 110 -24.92 -31.45 -33.89
CA ASP A 110 -25.00 -30.73 -35.14
C ASP A 110 -26.46 -30.88 -35.65
N THR A 111 -27.04 -29.83 -36.22
CA THR A 111 -28.27 -29.95 -37.02
C THR A 111 -27.90 -29.94 -38.49
N GLN A 112 -27.36 -31.06 -39.00
CA GLN A 112 -27.67 -31.56 -40.35
C GLN A 112 -27.08 -32.95 -40.65
N GLY A 113 -27.91 -33.96 -40.46
CA GLY A 113 -28.15 -35.01 -41.46
C GLY A 113 -27.07 -36.06 -41.73
N ASP A 114 -27.19 -37.20 -41.07
CA ASP A 114 -27.24 -38.49 -41.77
C ASP A 114 -28.10 -39.50 -40.96
N ALA A 115 -28.96 -40.25 -41.65
CA ALA A 115 -30.05 -41.02 -41.04
C ALA A 115 -29.64 -42.42 -40.56
N SER A 116 -28.35 -42.68 -40.37
CA SER A 116 -27.82 -44.03 -40.19
C SER A 116 -27.09 -44.30 -38.88
N ASP A 117 -26.82 -43.30 -38.03
CA ASP A 117 -26.24 -43.56 -36.70
C ASP A 117 -26.75 -42.60 -35.61
N PRO A 118 -27.86 -42.95 -34.93
CA PRO A 118 -28.48 -42.12 -33.90
C PRO A 118 -27.76 -42.16 -32.54
N LEU A 119 -26.70 -42.95 -32.36
CA LEU A 119 -26.02 -43.11 -31.07
C LEU A 119 -24.50 -42.85 -31.10
N GLY A 120 -23.93 -42.50 -32.27
CA GLY A 120 -22.56 -41.99 -32.37
C GLY A 120 -21.50 -42.96 -31.82
N LEU A 121 -21.69 -44.26 -32.00
CA LEU A 121 -20.78 -45.29 -31.46
C LEU A 121 -19.59 -45.61 -32.38
N VAL A 122 -19.43 -44.87 -33.48
CA VAL A 122 -18.27 -45.01 -34.38
C VAL A 122 -17.15 -44.09 -33.91
N ILE A 123 -16.21 -44.66 -33.15
CA ILE A 123 -14.95 -44.01 -32.81
C ILE A 123 -14.02 -44.11 -34.02
N ASP A 124 -13.88 -43.03 -34.78
CA ASP A 124 -12.78 -42.88 -35.74
C ASP A 124 -11.50 -42.49 -34.99
N ASN A 125 -10.40 -43.16 -35.33
CA ASN A 125 -9.22 -43.30 -34.49
C ASN A 125 -8.18 -42.20 -34.78
N GLN A 126 -8.59 -40.94 -34.61
CA GLN A 126 -7.73 -39.75 -34.77
C GLN A 126 -8.04 -38.72 -33.66
N THR A 127 -7.99 -39.13 -32.39
CA THR A 127 -8.06 -38.18 -31.27
C THR A 127 -6.75 -37.39 -31.17
N VAL A 128 -6.70 -36.22 -31.79
CA VAL A 128 -5.68 -35.22 -31.47
C VAL A 128 -6.12 -34.53 -30.20
N GLU A 129 -5.46 -34.88 -29.10
CA GLU A 129 -5.69 -34.29 -27.77
C GLU A 129 -5.61 -32.75 -27.84
N PRO A 130 -6.67 -32.03 -27.45
CA PRO A 130 -6.66 -30.58 -27.48
C PRO A 130 -5.66 -30.02 -26.46
N VAL A 131 -4.63 -29.34 -26.96
CA VAL A 131 -3.59 -28.73 -26.12
C VAL A 131 -4.18 -27.57 -25.31
N ALA A 132 -4.03 -27.66 -23.97
CA ALA A 132 -4.62 -26.70 -23.03
C ALA A 132 -4.17 -25.24 -23.27
N ASN A 133 -5.10 -24.28 -23.12
CA ASN A 133 -4.88 -22.85 -23.40
C ASN A 133 -3.62 -22.22 -22.76
N PRO A 134 -3.24 -22.55 -21.50
CA PRO A 134 -2.02 -21.99 -20.90
C PRO A 134 -0.74 -22.38 -21.65
N THR A 135 -0.68 -23.60 -22.17
CA THR A 135 0.48 -24.07 -22.94
C THR A 135 0.57 -23.39 -24.31
N ARG A 136 -0.56 -23.08 -24.95
CA ARG A 136 -0.59 -22.27 -26.18
C ARG A 136 0.02 -20.88 -25.94
N TRP A 137 -0.30 -20.23 -24.82
CA TRP A 137 0.27 -18.92 -24.49
C TRP A 137 1.76 -18.97 -24.20
N TRP A 138 2.22 -20.00 -23.49
CA TRP A 138 3.64 -20.19 -23.26
C TRP A 138 4.43 -20.26 -24.57
N TYR A 139 3.98 -21.07 -25.53
CA TYR A 139 4.63 -21.14 -26.83
C TYR A 139 4.51 -19.83 -27.62
N TYR A 140 3.37 -19.13 -27.56
CA TYR A 140 3.24 -17.82 -28.22
C TYR A 140 4.32 -16.81 -27.81
N PHE A 141 4.68 -16.77 -26.52
CA PHE A 141 5.66 -15.81 -26.00
C PHE A 141 7.12 -16.31 -26.11
N PHE A 142 7.36 -17.60 -25.93
CA PHE A 142 8.72 -18.14 -25.76
C PHE A 142 9.19 -19.06 -26.90
N ASP A 143 8.28 -19.61 -27.71
CA ASP A 143 8.63 -20.45 -28.87
C ASP A 143 7.59 -20.34 -30.01
N LYS A 144 7.85 -19.41 -30.92
CA LYS A 144 6.97 -19.12 -32.06
C LYS A 144 6.88 -20.28 -33.05
N GLN A 145 7.90 -21.14 -33.15
CA GLN A 145 7.86 -22.28 -34.08
C GLN A 145 6.90 -23.34 -33.57
N ALA A 146 6.97 -23.69 -32.28
CA ALA A 146 6.05 -24.61 -31.64
C ALA A 146 4.60 -24.10 -31.67
N PHE A 147 4.38 -22.80 -31.46
CA PHE A 147 3.05 -22.21 -31.56
C PHE A 147 2.42 -22.33 -32.97
N ASN A 148 3.20 -22.07 -34.02
CA ASN A 148 2.72 -22.17 -35.40
C ASN A 148 2.42 -23.63 -35.80
N ALA A 149 3.18 -24.60 -35.29
CA ALA A 149 2.92 -26.02 -35.53
C ALA A 149 1.60 -26.48 -34.88
N LEU A 150 1.26 -25.93 -33.71
CA LEU A 150 0.00 -26.19 -33.02
C LEU A 150 -1.19 -25.46 -33.68
N ALA A 151 -0.97 -24.28 -34.26
CA ALA A 151 -2.01 -23.52 -34.94
C ALA A 151 -2.31 -24.03 -36.38
N ALA A 152 -1.41 -24.80 -36.98
CA ALA A 152 -1.57 -25.36 -38.32
C ALA A 152 -2.45 -26.62 -38.37
N TYR A 153 -2.96 -27.09 -37.22
CA TYR A 153 -3.76 -28.31 -37.08
C TYR A 153 -5.19 -28.05 -36.58
N ASP A 154 -5.56 -26.77 -36.35
CA ASP A 154 -6.94 -26.30 -36.10
C ASP A 154 -7.66 -26.01 -37.44
#